data_AF-A0A9P6T2F9-F1
#
_entry.id   AF-A0A9P6T2F9-F1
#
_cell.length_a   1.000
_cell.length_b   1.000
_cell.length_c   1.000
_cell.angle_alpha   90.00
_cell.angle_beta   90.00
_cell.angle_gamma   90.00
#
_symmetry.space_group_name_H-M   'P 1'
#
loop_
_entity.id
_entity.type
_entity.pdbx_description
1 polymer ?
#
loop_
_entity_poly.entity_id
_entity_poly.type
_entity_poly.pdbx_seq_one_letter_code
_entity_poly.pdbx_strand_id
1 'polypeptide(L)'
;MYQHSKVKSGKEESLSEFCPIDLFSGNDSLVEDSLNALIKTPQSNLRLFVNGTQKTISSEEMSQCLYSSNVVDIPRVDPLSNDRDSYQTVSLTDVLTKILTQSPLLRRLGRLQQALDSLDVETIHRFYTQLADPITGAVPDPTMEEYLDTAEAFMYRTDMNDMMAKDHEIFLSNNATSLGFGPEDDLDDEDVVPRSLKLHYIREFLLSATLKDCSILITVRQVEEEEEVKAGHSLPKNDVSSVKGISLGFREKYHWINVNDKEFIYKITCIDLDPKKMSSVPMYLKKDRDIVNYYLSTIGDRESSCGSQ
;
A
#
# COMPACT_ATOMS: atom_id res chain seq x y z
N MET A 1 -10.80 -12.92 -4.73
CA MET A 1 -11.43 -13.85 -3.75
C MET A 1 -12.20 -13.16 -2.62
N TYR A 2 -11.56 -12.38 -1.73
CA TYR A 2 -12.22 -11.83 -0.53
C TYR A 2 -13.47 -10.95 -0.79
N GLN A 3 -13.48 -10.18 -1.88
CA GLN A 3 -14.63 -9.34 -2.27
C GLN A 3 -15.94 -10.12 -2.39
N HIS A 4 -15.92 -11.36 -2.91
CA HIS A 4 -17.14 -12.18 -2.99
C HIS A 4 -17.70 -12.50 -1.60
N SER A 5 -16.83 -12.78 -0.62
CA SER A 5 -17.25 -13.05 0.75
C SER A 5 -17.87 -11.81 1.40
N LYS A 6 -17.31 -10.61 1.13
CA LYS A 6 -17.88 -9.34 1.61
C LYS A 6 -19.30 -9.11 1.09
N VAL A 7 -19.52 -9.26 -0.22
CA VAL A 7 -20.84 -9.09 -0.84
C VAL A 7 -21.85 -10.09 -0.28
N LYS A 8 -21.49 -11.37 -0.16
CA LYS A 8 -22.37 -12.39 0.44
C LYS A 8 -22.75 -12.06 1.89
N SER A 9 -21.80 -11.54 2.67
CA SER A 9 -22.05 -11.16 4.06
C SER A 9 -22.84 -9.84 4.22
N GLY A 10 -23.17 -9.16 3.11
CA GLY A 10 -23.82 -7.86 3.14
C GLY A 10 -22.92 -6.72 3.62
N LYS A 11 -21.60 -6.94 3.70
CA LYS A 11 -20.63 -5.89 4.09
C LYS A 11 -20.43 -4.86 2.99
N GLU A 12 -20.60 -5.27 1.74
CA GLU A 12 -20.48 -4.42 0.56
C GLU A 12 -21.65 -4.73 -0.38
N GLU A 13 -22.18 -3.72 -1.07
CA GLU A 13 -23.32 -3.89 -1.98
C GLU A 13 -22.93 -4.54 -3.31
N SER A 14 -21.69 -4.30 -3.76
CA SER A 14 -21.18 -4.75 -5.05
C SER A 14 -19.71 -5.16 -4.99
N LEU A 15 -19.29 -5.93 -5.99
CA LEU A 15 -17.89 -6.29 -6.17
C LEU A 15 -17.11 -5.07 -6.63
N SER A 16 -15.99 -4.80 -5.96
CA SER A 16 -15.03 -3.80 -6.40
C SER A 16 -14.14 -4.36 -7.52
N GLU A 17 -13.94 -3.57 -8.58
CA GLU A 17 -13.00 -3.87 -9.66
C GLU A 17 -11.54 -3.57 -9.27
N PHE A 18 -11.33 -2.90 -8.12
CA PHE A 18 -10.01 -2.59 -7.59
C PHE A 18 -9.13 -3.85 -7.46
N CYS A 19 -7.97 -3.80 -8.11
CA CYS A 19 -6.92 -4.80 -8.04
C CYS A 19 -5.67 -4.22 -7.35
N PRO A 20 -5.28 -4.73 -6.17
CA PRO A 20 -4.05 -4.32 -5.51
C PRO A 20 -2.79 -4.61 -6.34
N ILE A 21 -2.78 -5.69 -7.13
CA ILE A 21 -1.61 -6.04 -7.95
C ILE A 21 -1.35 -4.94 -8.99
N ASP A 22 -2.42 -4.44 -9.62
CA ASP A 22 -2.34 -3.35 -10.60
C ASP A 22 -1.83 -2.06 -9.96
N LEU A 23 -2.29 -1.74 -8.74
CA LEU A 23 -1.81 -0.58 -7.97
C LEU A 23 -0.32 -0.69 -7.60
N PHE A 24 0.16 -1.89 -7.29
CA PHE A 24 1.55 -2.14 -6.90
C PHE A 24 2.48 -2.41 -8.09
N SER A 25 1.95 -2.44 -9.32
CA SER A 25 2.69 -2.83 -10.53
C SER A 25 3.81 -1.84 -10.92
N GLY A 26 3.67 -0.57 -10.54
CA GLY A 26 4.53 0.52 -11.01
C GLY A 26 4.32 0.87 -12.50
N ASN A 27 3.34 0.28 -13.16
CA ASN A 27 2.94 0.60 -14.53
C ASN A 27 1.87 1.70 -14.50
N ASP A 28 2.14 2.85 -15.14
CA ASP A 28 1.24 4.02 -15.12
C ASP A 28 -0.21 3.65 -15.51
N SER A 29 -0.43 2.86 -16.56
CA SER A 29 -1.77 2.47 -17.02
C SER A 29 -2.50 1.58 -16.02
N LEU A 30 -1.83 0.57 -15.47
CA LEU A 30 -2.45 -0.35 -14.49
C LEU A 30 -2.75 0.35 -13.16
N VAL A 31 -1.85 1.25 -12.74
CA VAL A 31 -2.06 2.06 -11.53
C VAL A 31 -3.26 2.99 -11.72
N GLU A 32 -3.37 3.64 -12.88
CA GLU A 32 -4.51 4.49 -13.22
C GLU A 32 -5.82 3.70 -13.25
N ASP A 33 -5.85 2.53 -13.89
CA ASP A 33 -7.03 1.65 -13.92
C ASP A 33 -7.46 1.24 -12.51
N SER A 34 -6.50 0.90 -11.65
CA SER A 34 -6.75 0.54 -10.25
C SER A 34 -7.30 1.72 -9.44
N LEU A 35 -6.79 2.94 -9.65
CA LEU A 35 -7.32 4.16 -9.04
C LEU A 35 -8.73 4.48 -9.53
N ASN A 36 -9.00 4.33 -10.83
CA ASN A 36 -10.33 4.53 -11.40
C ASN A 36 -11.35 3.54 -10.83
N ALA A 37 -10.94 2.29 -10.62
CA ALA A 37 -11.77 1.29 -9.94
C ALA A 37 -12.03 1.66 -8.46
N LEU A 38 -11.05 2.21 -7.74
CA LEU A 38 -11.26 2.76 -6.40
C LEU A 38 -12.19 3.97 -6.38
N ILE A 39 -12.12 4.86 -7.38
CA ILE A 39 -13.00 6.02 -7.49
C ILE A 39 -14.45 5.57 -7.73
N LYS A 40 -14.64 4.58 -8.59
CA LYS A 40 -15.95 3.99 -8.90
C LYS A 40 -16.57 3.26 -7.71
N THR A 41 -15.77 2.48 -6.99
CA THR A 41 -16.20 1.73 -5.80
C THR A 41 -15.21 1.91 -4.64
N PRO A 42 -15.28 3.04 -3.89
CA PRO A 42 -14.31 3.34 -2.84
C PRO A 42 -14.29 2.35 -1.68
N GLN A 43 -15.47 1.85 -1.29
CA GLN A 43 -15.66 1.03 -0.09
C GLN A 43 -14.90 1.63 1.12
N SER A 44 -14.14 0.82 1.85
CA SER A 44 -13.22 1.27 2.90
C SER A 44 -11.82 1.65 2.40
N ASN A 45 -11.54 1.53 1.10
CA ASN A 45 -10.18 1.59 0.54
C ASN A 45 -9.76 2.99 0.06
N LEU A 46 -10.70 3.92 -0.17
CA LEU A 46 -10.40 5.29 -0.58
C LEU A 46 -11.27 6.29 0.17
N ARG A 47 -10.65 7.38 0.65
CA ARG A 47 -11.33 8.53 1.25
C ARG A 47 -10.69 9.82 0.72
N LEU A 48 -11.53 10.81 0.41
CA LEU A 48 -11.09 12.12 -0.05
C LEU A 48 -11.38 13.19 1.00
N PHE A 49 -10.39 14.02 1.29
CA PHE A 49 -10.52 15.18 2.16
C PHE A 49 -10.06 16.42 1.40
N VAL A 50 -10.92 17.44 1.36
CA VAL A 50 -10.61 18.74 0.76
C VAL A 50 -10.65 19.78 1.87
N ASN A 51 -9.51 20.43 2.12
CA ASN A 51 -9.35 21.43 3.20
C ASN A 51 -9.83 20.91 4.57
N GLY A 52 -9.48 19.66 4.90
CA GLY A 52 -9.83 19.01 6.16
C GLY A 52 -11.27 18.47 6.25
N THR A 53 -12.10 18.67 5.22
CA THR A 53 -13.48 18.16 5.18
C THR A 53 -13.57 16.93 4.29
N GLN A 54 -14.17 15.84 4.79
CA GLN A 54 -14.39 14.64 3.98
C GLN A 54 -15.41 14.92 2.86
N LYS A 55 -15.08 14.51 1.65
CA LYS A 55 -15.93 14.65 0.45
C LYS A 55 -16.33 13.28 -0.08
N THR A 56 -17.48 13.24 -0.74
CA THR A 56 -17.88 12.07 -1.53
C THR A 56 -17.00 11.99 -2.77
N ILE A 57 -16.51 10.81 -3.08
CA ILE A 57 -15.63 10.59 -4.24
C ILE A 57 -16.49 10.51 -5.51
N SER A 58 -16.13 11.33 -6.50
CA SER A 58 -16.69 11.30 -7.86
C SER A 58 -15.63 11.77 -8.84
N SER A 59 -15.74 11.41 -10.12
CA SER A 59 -14.81 11.89 -11.16
C SER A 59 -14.80 13.42 -11.27
N GLU A 60 -15.95 14.07 -11.01
CA GLU A 60 -16.08 15.52 -10.98
C GLU A 60 -15.32 16.14 -9.80
N GLU A 61 -15.50 15.59 -8.59
CA GLU A 61 -14.78 16.08 -7.40
C GLU A 61 -13.26 15.86 -7.55
N MET A 62 -12.83 14.72 -8.10
CA MET A 62 -11.42 14.44 -8.39
C MET A 62 -10.80 15.45 -9.36
N SER A 63 -11.60 16.05 -10.25
CA SER A 63 -11.13 17.08 -11.20
C SER A 63 -11.14 18.49 -10.59
N GLN A 64 -12.10 18.79 -9.72
CA GLN A 64 -12.29 20.13 -9.14
C GLN A 64 -11.45 20.37 -7.89
N CYS A 65 -11.17 19.34 -7.09
CA CYS A 65 -10.58 19.48 -5.75
C CYS A 65 -9.14 20.02 -5.72
N LEU A 66 -8.42 19.99 -6.85
CA LEU A 66 -7.08 20.55 -6.96
C LEU A 66 -7.07 22.08 -7.10
N TYR A 67 -8.18 22.66 -7.56
CA TYR A 67 -8.27 24.08 -7.90
C TYR A 67 -9.07 24.81 -6.83
N SER A 68 -8.50 25.89 -6.28
CA SER A 68 -9.20 26.73 -5.32
C SER A 68 -10.44 27.34 -5.98
N SER A 69 -11.55 27.40 -5.26
CA SER A 69 -12.86 27.86 -5.75
C SER A 69 -12.92 29.33 -6.21
N ASN A 70 -11.79 30.01 -6.33
CA ASN A 70 -11.67 31.41 -6.72
C ASN A 70 -11.24 31.63 -8.19
N VAL A 71 -11.02 30.56 -8.97
CA VAL A 71 -10.80 30.70 -10.42
C VAL A 71 -11.98 30.06 -11.15
N VAL A 72 -12.99 30.89 -11.44
CA VAL A 72 -13.90 30.65 -12.55
C VAL A 72 -13.06 30.78 -13.82
N ASP A 73 -12.48 29.67 -14.25
CA ASP A 73 -12.13 29.42 -15.64
C ASP A 73 -11.98 27.90 -15.79
N ILE A 74 -13.11 27.19 -15.69
CA ILE A 74 -13.28 26.04 -16.59
C ILE A 74 -13.27 26.68 -17.97
N PRO A 75 -12.28 26.40 -18.84
CA PRO A 75 -12.28 26.96 -20.18
C PRO A 75 -13.62 26.57 -20.82
N ARG A 76 -14.50 27.54 -21.04
CA ARG A 76 -15.60 27.35 -21.97
C ARG A 76 -14.91 27.13 -23.30
N VAL A 77 -14.79 25.86 -23.70
CA VAL A 77 -14.32 25.48 -25.02
C VAL A 77 -15.19 26.24 -26.01
N ASP A 78 -14.63 27.28 -26.63
CA ASP A 78 -15.29 28.00 -27.69
C ASP A 78 -15.40 27.01 -28.85
N PRO A 79 -16.61 26.61 -29.31
CA PRO A 79 -16.77 25.56 -30.32
C PRO A 79 -16.12 25.88 -31.67
N LEU A 80 -15.56 27.08 -31.82
CA LEU A 80 -15.04 27.66 -33.05
C LEU A 80 -13.52 27.94 -33.02
N SER A 81 -12.82 27.74 -31.90
CA SER A 81 -11.36 27.89 -31.85
C SER A 81 -10.67 26.59 -32.25
N ASN A 82 -10.04 26.58 -33.43
CA ASN A 82 -9.21 25.48 -33.96
C ASN A 82 -7.82 25.37 -33.30
N ASP A 83 -7.60 26.00 -32.13
CA ASP A 83 -6.38 25.80 -31.37
C ASP A 83 -6.41 24.42 -30.71
N ARG A 84 -5.54 23.53 -31.20
CA ARG A 84 -5.37 22.16 -30.70
C ARG A 84 -4.65 22.08 -29.35
N ASP A 85 -4.43 23.21 -28.69
CA ASP A 85 -3.91 23.28 -27.33
C ASP A 85 -5.08 23.37 -26.35
N SER A 86 -5.87 22.28 -26.30
CA SER A 86 -6.80 22.05 -25.20
C SER A 86 -5.97 21.99 -23.93
N TYR A 87 -6.00 23.03 -23.10
CA TYR A 87 -5.51 23.00 -21.72
C TYR A 87 -6.26 21.91 -20.95
N GLN A 88 -5.79 20.67 -21.04
CA GLN A 88 -6.44 19.54 -20.42
C GLN A 88 -6.29 19.73 -18.91
N THR A 89 -7.42 19.85 -18.22
CA THR A 89 -7.45 20.01 -16.77
C THR A 89 -6.82 18.77 -16.14
N VAL A 90 -5.73 18.96 -15.40
CA VAL A 90 -5.11 17.89 -14.60
C VAL A 90 -6.06 17.53 -13.47
N SER A 91 -6.42 16.26 -13.38
CA SER A 91 -7.22 15.70 -12.30
C SER A 91 -6.34 15.21 -11.14
N LEU A 92 -6.92 15.04 -9.95
CA LEU A 92 -6.22 14.42 -8.83
C LEU A 92 -5.80 12.99 -9.16
N THR A 93 -6.54 12.27 -10.01
CA THR A 93 -6.17 10.92 -10.46
C THR A 93 -4.84 10.94 -11.20
N ASP A 94 -4.64 11.88 -12.14
CA ASP A 94 -3.38 12.01 -12.89
C ASP A 94 -2.19 12.24 -11.94
N VAL A 95 -2.39 13.11 -10.96
CA VAL A 95 -1.37 13.44 -9.95
C VAL A 95 -1.07 12.23 -9.06
N LEU A 96 -2.10 11.52 -8.60
CA LEU A 96 -1.95 10.32 -7.78
C LEU A 96 -1.26 9.20 -8.54
N THR A 97 -1.63 8.94 -9.80
CA THR A 97 -0.95 7.96 -10.67
C THR A 97 0.54 8.27 -10.71
N LYS A 98 0.90 9.52 -11.00
CA LYS A 98 2.30 9.94 -11.09
C LYS A 98 3.04 9.83 -9.76
N ILE A 99 2.41 10.21 -8.65
CA ILE A 99 2.98 10.08 -7.31
C ILE A 99 3.24 8.60 -6.98
N LEU A 100 2.25 7.74 -7.23
CA LEU A 100 2.32 6.32 -6.86
C LEU A 100 3.31 5.53 -7.73
N THR A 101 3.49 5.90 -9.00
CA THR A 101 4.46 5.21 -9.88
C THR A 101 5.89 5.71 -9.71
N GLN A 102 6.09 7.00 -9.41
CA GLN A 102 7.44 7.55 -9.19
C GLN A 102 7.94 7.38 -7.75
N SER A 103 7.03 7.35 -6.78
CA SER A 103 7.41 7.12 -5.39
C SER A 103 7.83 5.67 -5.18
N PRO A 104 8.94 5.41 -4.47
CA PRO A 104 9.33 4.04 -4.13
C PRO A 104 8.42 3.42 -3.05
N LEU A 105 7.39 4.13 -2.57
CA LEU A 105 6.53 3.73 -1.46
C LEU A 105 5.86 2.37 -1.69
N LEU A 106 5.04 2.23 -2.74
CA LEU A 106 4.29 1.00 -2.96
C LEU A 106 5.22 -0.18 -3.22
N ARG A 107 6.31 0.05 -3.96
CA ARG A 107 7.37 -0.94 -4.16
C ARG A 107 8.02 -1.38 -2.85
N ARG A 108 8.35 -0.43 -1.96
CA ARG A 108 8.89 -0.71 -0.61
C ARG A 108 7.91 -1.52 0.22
N LEU A 109 6.66 -1.06 0.28
CA LEU A 109 5.61 -1.66 1.07
C LEU A 109 5.32 -3.09 0.61
N GLY A 110 5.16 -3.31 -0.71
CA GLY A 110 4.88 -4.64 -1.26
C GLY A 110 6.02 -5.62 -1.01
N ARG A 111 7.29 -5.18 -1.16
CA ARG A 111 8.46 -6.01 -0.85
C ARG A 111 8.53 -6.39 0.62
N LEU A 112 8.24 -5.47 1.53
CA LEU A 112 8.18 -5.76 2.96
C LEU A 112 7.04 -6.72 3.30
N GLN A 113 5.84 -6.49 2.77
CA GLN A 113 4.69 -7.38 2.98
C GLN A 113 5.00 -8.82 2.56
N GLN A 114 5.70 -9.02 1.44
CA GLN A 114 6.08 -10.35 0.97
C GLN A 114 7.25 -10.95 1.76
N ALA A 115 8.33 -10.19 1.99
CA ALA A 115 9.53 -10.73 2.64
C ALA A 115 9.29 -11.10 4.12
N LEU A 116 8.41 -10.36 4.80
CA LEU A 116 8.02 -10.65 6.20
C LEU A 116 6.98 -11.78 6.32
N ASP A 117 6.28 -12.12 5.24
CA ASP A 117 5.31 -13.23 5.18
C ASP A 117 5.82 -14.35 4.28
N SER A 118 6.98 -14.89 4.63
CA SER A 118 7.70 -15.89 3.83
C SER A 118 7.20 -17.32 4.03
N LEU A 119 6.52 -17.61 5.14
CA LEU A 119 6.11 -18.96 5.54
C LEU A 119 4.61 -19.20 5.44
N ASP A 120 3.83 -18.27 4.89
CA ASP A 120 2.37 -18.29 4.85
C ASP A 120 1.66 -18.45 6.21
N VAL A 121 0.33 -18.30 6.20
CA VAL A 121 -0.46 -18.34 7.44
C VAL A 121 -0.60 -19.75 8.03
N GLU A 122 -0.47 -20.81 7.22
CA GLU A 122 -0.60 -22.20 7.67
C GLU A 122 0.61 -22.62 8.50
N THR A 123 1.83 -22.36 8.01
CA THR A 123 3.06 -22.65 8.77
C THR A 123 3.15 -21.78 10.02
N ILE A 124 2.81 -20.50 9.90
CA ILE A 124 2.81 -19.57 11.05
C ILE A 124 1.80 -20.02 12.12
N HIS A 125 0.62 -20.50 11.73
CA HIS A 125 -0.35 -21.06 12.66
C HIS A 125 0.15 -22.35 13.33
N ARG A 126 0.87 -23.21 12.60
CA ARG A 126 1.50 -24.42 13.17
C ARG A 126 2.50 -24.03 14.27
N PHE A 127 3.39 -23.07 14.01
CA PHE A 127 4.30 -22.54 15.03
C PHE A 127 3.56 -21.95 16.22
N TYR A 128 2.51 -21.16 15.98
CA TYR A 128 1.68 -20.60 17.05
C TYR A 128 1.11 -21.71 17.95
N THR A 129 0.56 -22.77 17.36
CA THR A 129 -0.06 -23.88 18.10
C THR A 129 0.96 -24.65 18.95
N GLN A 130 2.18 -24.84 18.45
CA GLN A 130 3.26 -25.50 19.18
C GLN A 130 3.78 -24.66 20.36
N LEU A 131 3.69 -23.34 20.27
CA LEU A 131 4.14 -22.40 21.29
C LEU A 131 3.05 -22.03 22.30
N ALA A 132 1.80 -22.28 21.96
CA ALA A 132 0.65 -21.93 22.78
C ALA A 132 0.74 -22.60 24.16
N ASP A 133 0.46 -21.82 25.19
CA ASP A 133 0.44 -22.34 26.56
C ASP A 133 -0.68 -23.39 26.71
N PRO A 134 -0.42 -24.56 27.34
CA PRO A 134 -1.40 -25.65 27.41
C PRO A 134 -2.68 -25.31 28.17
N ILE A 135 -2.65 -24.31 29.06
CA ILE A 135 -3.79 -23.93 29.90
C ILE A 135 -4.64 -22.88 29.19
N THR A 136 -3.98 -21.85 28.65
CA THR A 136 -4.65 -20.69 28.04
C THR A 136 -4.91 -20.87 26.55
N GLY A 137 -4.19 -21.78 25.88
CA GLY A 137 -4.25 -21.98 24.44
C GLY A 137 -3.70 -20.79 23.64
N ALA A 138 -2.93 -19.91 24.27
CA ALA A 138 -2.45 -18.67 23.66
C ALA A 138 -0.95 -18.48 23.80
N VAL A 139 -0.37 -17.74 22.85
CA VAL A 139 0.99 -17.20 22.95
C VAL A 139 0.88 -15.77 23.49
N PRO A 140 1.67 -15.38 24.51
CA PRO A 140 1.68 -14.02 25.02
C PRO A 140 2.00 -13.00 23.93
N ASP A 141 1.35 -11.83 23.97
CA ASP A 141 1.64 -10.73 23.04
C ASP A 141 3.09 -10.24 23.22
N PRO A 142 3.83 -9.95 22.13
CA PRO A 142 5.19 -9.44 22.23
C PRO A 142 5.19 -8.02 22.78
N THR A 143 6.28 -7.70 23.46
CA THR A 143 6.60 -6.32 23.83
C THR A 143 7.01 -5.50 22.60
N MET A 144 6.98 -4.18 22.70
CA MET A 144 7.47 -3.31 21.62
C MET A 144 8.96 -3.52 21.35
N GLU A 145 9.75 -3.80 22.38
CA GLU A 145 11.18 -4.12 22.28
C GLU A 145 11.39 -5.38 21.44
N GLU A 146 10.61 -6.44 21.67
CA GLU A 146 10.70 -7.66 20.87
C GLU A 146 10.31 -7.47 19.40
N TYR A 147 9.36 -6.56 19.09
CA TYR A 147 9.07 -6.20 17.71
C TYR A 147 10.21 -5.40 17.06
N LEU A 148 10.85 -4.50 17.80
CA LEU A 148 12.01 -3.75 17.33
C LEU A 148 13.18 -4.69 17.06
N ASP A 149 13.49 -5.61 17.98
CA ASP A 149 14.52 -6.63 17.80
C ASP A 149 14.25 -7.48 16.55
N THR A 150 12.99 -7.90 16.34
CA THR A 150 12.60 -8.64 15.13
C THR A 150 12.80 -7.81 13.87
N ALA A 151 12.41 -6.53 13.87
CA ALA A 151 12.57 -5.64 12.73
C ALA A 151 14.05 -5.35 12.42
N GLU A 152 14.88 -5.14 13.45
CA GLU A 152 16.32 -4.94 13.29
C GLU A 152 17.00 -6.20 12.75
N ALA A 153 16.66 -7.37 13.28
CA ALA A 153 17.17 -8.64 12.77
C ALA A 153 16.75 -8.88 11.31
N PHE A 154 15.55 -8.46 10.92
CA PHE A 154 15.11 -8.45 9.53
C PHE A 154 15.93 -7.52 8.65
N MET A 155 16.12 -6.28 9.09
CA MET A 155 16.89 -5.27 8.36
C MET A 155 18.39 -5.59 8.28
N TYR A 156 18.94 -6.32 9.26
CA TYR A 156 20.34 -6.72 9.24
C TYR A 156 20.59 -7.85 8.24
N ARG A 157 19.71 -8.85 8.20
CA ARG A 157 19.88 -9.99 7.28
C ARG A 157 19.49 -9.66 5.84
N THR A 158 18.61 -8.68 5.66
CA THR A 158 18.16 -8.23 4.35
C THR A 158 18.94 -6.99 3.97
N ASP A 159 19.74 -7.04 2.89
CA ASP A 159 20.32 -5.80 2.35
C ASP A 159 19.19 -4.92 1.83
N MET A 160 18.78 -3.95 2.64
CA MET A 160 17.68 -3.04 2.33
C MET A 160 17.97 -2.19 1.09
N ASN A 161 19.23 -1.91 0.75
CA ASN A 161 19.55 -1.18 -0.48
C ASN A 161 19.36 -2.10 -1.69
N ASP A 162 19.78 -3.34 -1.58
CA ASP A 162 19.60 -4.35 -2.61
C ASP A 162 18.12 -4.67 -2.85
N MET A 163 17.37 -4.86 -1.76
CA MET A 163 15.92 -5.02 -1.77
C MET A 163 15.22 -3.85 -2.44
N MET A 164 15.80 -2.65 -2.49
CA MET A 164 15.20 -1.48 -3.12
C MET A 164 15.65 -1.23 -4.56
N ALA A 165 16.85 -1.67 -4.91
CA ALA A 165 17.50 -1.37 -6.19
C ALA A 165 17.33 -2.46 -7.25
N LYS A 166 17.24 -3.74 -6.87
CA LYS A 166 17.16 -4.86 -7.83
C LYS A 166 15.73 -5.13 -8.31
N ASP A 167 15.63 -5.74 -9.49
CA ASP A 167 14.37 -6.28 -10.03
C ASP A 167 13.82 -7.38 -9.12
N HIS A 168 12.49 -7.47 -9.06
CA HIS A 168 11.75 -8.27 -8.08
C HIS A 168 12.15 -9.76 -8.08
N GLU A 169 12.32 -10.35 -9.27
CA GLU A 169 12.70 -11.77 -9.43
C GLU A 169 14.14 -12.05 -8.97
N ILE A 170 15.05 -11.08 -9.13
CA ILE A 170 16.44 -11.19 -8.70
C ILE A 170 16.53 -11.06 -7.17
N PHE A 171 15.67 -10.26 -6.56
CA PHE A 171 15.61 -10.15 -5.10
C PHE A 171 15.13 -11.45 -4.45
N LEU A 172 14.02 -12.02 -4.93
CA LEU A 172 13.46 -13.25 -4.36
C LEU A 172 14.42 -14.44 -4.48
N SER A 173 15.07 -14.59 -5.64
CA SER A 173 16.05 -15.67 -5.86
C SER A 173 17.27 -15.55 -4.94
N ASN A 174 17.79 -14.34 -4.69
CA ASN A 174 18.94 -14.17 -3.81
C ASN A 174 18.60 -14.26 -2.32
N ASN A 175 17.45 -13.73 -1.89
CA ASN A 175 17.08 -13.77 -0.46
C ASN A 175 16.55 -15.15 -0.04
N ALA A 176 15.85 -15.88 -0.91
CA ALA A 176 15.38 -17.22 -0.58
C ALA A 176 16.52 -18.22 -0.33
N THR A 177 17.62 -18.14 -1.10
CA THR A 177 18.76 -19.10 -0.98
C THR A 177 19.92 -18.59 -0.12
N SER A 178 20.09 -17.27 0.06
CA SER A 178 21.22 -16.70 0.81
C SER A 178 20.96 -16.45 2.30
N LEU A 179 19.72 -16.64 2.78
CA LEU A 179 19.34 -16.33 4.16
C LEU A 179 19.48 -17.49 5.16
N GLY A 180 19.92 -18.67 4.73
CA GLY A 180 20.20 -19.80 5.63
C GLY A 180 18.97 -20.38 6.36
N PHE A 181 17.76 -19.94 6.00
CA PHE A 181 16.51 -20.51 6.47
C PHE A 181 15.45 -20.39 5.35
N GLY A 182 15.39 -21.42 4.51
CA GLY A 182 14.45 -21.61 3.42
C GLY A 182 15.08 -22.50 2.34
N PRO A 183 14.71 -23.79 2.30
CA PRO A 183 13.48 -24.22 1.65
C PRO A 183 12.53 -24.87 2.65
N GLU A 184 11.25 -24.92 2.28
CA GLU A 184 10.22 -25.73 2.97
C GLU A 184 10.71 -27.17 3.27
N ASP A 185 11.63 -27.68 2.44
CA ASP A 185 12.23 -29.02 2.52
C ASP A 185 13.15 -29.25 3.75
N ASP A 186 13.70 -28.22 4.39
CA ASP A 186 14.50 -28.35 5.62
C ASP A 186 13.67 -28.10 6.90
N LEU A 187 12.40 -27.73 6.77
CA LEU A 187 11.44 -27.57 7.87
C LEU A 187 10.64 -28.86 8.17
N ASP A 188 10.91 -29.93 7.43
CA ASP A 188 10.23 -31.23 7.55
C ASP A 188 10.67 -32.02 8.81
N ASP A 189 11.78 -31.65 9.44
CA ASP A 189 12.20 -32.24 10.73
C ASP A 189 11.80 -31.32 11.91
N GLU A 190 10.56 -31.51 12.36
CA GLU A 190 9.80 -30.59 13.23
C GLU A 190 10.40 -30.36 14.64
N ASP A 191 11.31 -31.23 15.09
CA ASP A 191 12.05 -31.12 16.35
C ASP A 191 13.26 -30.18 16.27
N VAL A 192 13.60 -29.65 15.08
CA VAL A 192 14.86 -28.92 14.84
C VAL A 192 14.70 -27.39 14.95
N VAL A 193 13.52 -26.81 14.70
CA VAL A 193 13.35 -25.34 14.72
C VAL A 193 13.26 -24.81 16.17
N PRO A 194 14.21 -23.97 16.63
CA PRO A 194 14.21 -23.47 18.00
C PRO A 194 13.01 -22.58 18.33
N ARG A 195 12.58 -22.59 19.59
CA ARG A 195 11.48 -21.74 20.12
C ARG A 195 11.63 -20.27 19.73
N SER A 196 12.84 -19.72 19.84
CA SER A 196 13.14 -18.33 19.51
C SER A 196 12.90 -18.02 18.04
N LEU A 197 13.26 -18.94 17.14
CA LEU A 197 13.08 -18.76 15.70
C LEU A 197 11.60 -18.86 15.30
N LYS A 198 10.83 -19.77 15.92
CA LYS A 198 9.37 -19.83 15.75
C LYS A 198 8.70 -18.51 16.15
N LEU A 199 9.05 -17.96 17.32
CA LEU A 199 8.55 -16.66 17.78
C LEU A 199 8.93 -15.53 16.82
N HIS A 200 10.17 -15.56 16.31
CA HIS A 200 10.66 -14.58 15.34
C HIS A 200 9.82 -14.58 14.06
N TYR A 201 9.58 -15.73 13.44
CA TYR A 201 8.75 -15.82 12.24
C TYR A 201 7.30 -15.38 12.46
N ILE A 202 6.70 -15.73 13.60
CA ILE A 202 5.34 -15.25 13.92
C ILE A 202 5.33 -13.72 14.03
N ARG A 203 6.36 -13.10 14.64
CA ARG A 203 6.45 -11.64 14.76
C ARG A 203 6.62 -10.98 13.39
N GLU A 204 7.41 -11.55 12.48
CA GLU A 204 7.53 -11.05 11.11
C GLU A 204 6.21 -11.12 10.36
N PHE A 205 5.50 -12.24 10.47
CA PHE A 205 4.16 -12.37 9.91
C PHE A 205 3.22 -11.29 10.47
N LEU A 206 3.25 -11.01 11.78
CA LEU A 206 2.44 -9.96 12.40
C LEU A 206 2.83 -8.55 11.92
N LEU A 207 4.12 -8.28 11.70
CA LEU A 207 4.58 -7.04 11.07
C LEU A 207 4.07 -6.93 9.63
N SER A 208 4.13 -8.02 8.86
CA SER A 208 3.54 -8.09 7.51
C SER A 208 2.03 -7.80 7.54
N ALA A 209 1.31 -8.42 8.47
CA ALA A 209 -0.13 -8.21 8.64
C ALA A 209 -0.47 -6.75 9.02
N THR A 210 0.37 -6.08 9.80
CA THR A 210 0.27 -4.63 10.04
C THR A 210 0.46 -3.85 8.74
N LEU A 211 1.48 -4.17 7.94
CA LEU A 211 1.72 -3.49 6.67
C LEU A 211 0.64 -3.74 5.61
N LYS A 212 -0.04 -4.89 5.63
CA LYS A 212 -1.17 -5.22 4.75
C LYS A 212 -2.47 -4.48 5.14
N ASP A 213 -2.59 -4.11 6.42
CA ASP A 213 -3.76 -3.41 6.97
C ASP A 213 -3.51 -1.89 7.18
N CYS A 214 -2.35 -1.36 6.83
CA CYS A 214 -2.02 0.06 7.01
C CYS A 214 -2.70 0.95 5.95
N SER A 215 -2.84 2.24 6.26
CA SER A 215 -3.36 3.23 5.30
C SER A 215 -2.26 4.19 4.85
N ILE A 216 -2.35 4.65 3.60
CA ILE A 216 -1.45 5.67 3.04
C ILE A 216 -2.23 6.97 2.89
N LEU A 217 -1.77 8.02 3.57
CA LEU A 217 -2.27 9.38 3.44
C LEU A 217 -1.37 10.16 2.46
N ILE A 218 -1.94 10.60 1.35
CA ILE A 218 -1.28 11.47 0.38
C ILE A 218 -1.94 12.84 0.43
N THR A 219 -1.19 13.85 0.85
CA THR A 219 -1.64 15.25 0.79
C THR A 219 -1.04 15.90 -0.45
N VAL A 220 -1.85 16.60 -1.23
CA VAL A 220 -1.45 17.24 -2.49
C VAL A 220 -1.92 18.69 -2.49
N ARG A 221 -1.10 19.60 -3.03
CA ARG A 221 -1.43 21.00 -3.27
C ARG A 221 -0.82 21.45 -4.60
N GLN A 222 -1.59 22.17 -5.42
CA GLN A 222 -1.04 22.84 -6.60
C GLN A 222 -0.23 24.09 -6.20
N VAL A 223 0.88 24.33 -6.89
CA VAL A 223 1.68 25.54 -6.72
C VAL A 223 1.11 26.63 -7.65
N GLU A 224 0.84 27.81 -7.09
CA GLU A 224 0.39 28.98 -7.86
C GLU A 224 1.63 29.77 -8.34
N GLU A 225 1.60 30.29 -9.56
CA GLU A 225 2.73 30.99 -10.22
C GLU A 225 3.30 32.17 -9.40
N GLU A 226 2.50 32.80 -8.54
CA GLU A 226 2.94 33.90 -7.67
C GLU A 226 3.95 33.47 -6.58
N GLU A 227 4.02 32.17 -6.24
CA GLU A 227 4.98 31.62 -5.27
C GLU A 227 6.38 31.42 -5.89
N GLU A 228 6.50 31.19 -7.20
CA GLU A 228 7.78 31.07 -7.92
C GLU A 228 8.57 32.39 -7.92
N VAL A 229 7.87 33.53 -8.05
CA VAL A 229 8.50 34.86 -8.13
C VAL A 229 9.14 35.28 -6.80
N LYS A 230 8.64 34.77 -5.66
CA LYS A 230 9.22 35.04 -4.33
C LYS A 230 10.39 34.12 -3.97
N ALA A 231 10.56 33.00 -4.67
CA ALA A 231 11.61 32.00 -4.44
C ALA A 231 12.78 32.14 -5.44
N GLY A 232 13.14 33.38 -5.80
CA GLY A 232 14.14 33.71 -6.83
C GLY A 232 15.39 32.82 -6.84
N HIS A 233 15.65 32.26 -8.01
CA HIS A 233 16.84 31.51 -8.44
C HIS A 233 17.16 30.20 -7.71
N SER A 234 16.88 29.10 -8.45
CA SER A 234 17.63 27.83 -8.45
C SER A 234 18.01 27.30 -7.06
N LEU A 235 17.01 26.90 -6.29
CA LEU A 235 17.24 25.98 -5.19
C LEU A 235 17.46 24.57 -5.77
N PRO A 236 18.47 23.81 -5.33
CA PRO A 236 18.67 22.45 -5.80
C PRO A 236 17.41 21.64 -5.43
N LYS A 237 16.86 20.93 -6.43
CA LYS A 237 15.59 20.16 -6.37
C LYS A 237 15.52 19.09 -5.26
N ASN A 238 16.49 19.03 -4.35
CA ASN A 238 16.58 18.03 -3.28
C ASN A 238 16.72 18.58 -1.85
N ASP A 239 16.86 19.89 -1.62
CA ASP A 239 16.92 20.42 -0.24
C ASP A 239 16.44 21.88 -0.19
N VAL A 240 15.20 22.10 0.26
CA VAL A 240 14.71 23.44 0.62
C VAL A 240 14.29 23.44 2.08
N SER A 241 15.28 23.69 2.92
CA SER A 241 15.18 23.80 4.35
C SER A 241 14.86 25.22 4.81
N SER A 242 13.84 25.90 4.28
CA SER A 242 13.44 27.21 4.82
C SER A 242 12.16 27.77 4.19
N VAL A 243 11.01 27.26 4.62
CA VAL A 243 9.80 28.10 4.68
C VAL A 243 9.86 28.84 6.00
N LYS A 244 10.04 30.16 5.96
CA LYS A 244 10.02 31.02 7.16
C LYS A 244 8.60 31.03 7.74
N GLY A 245 8.41 30.41 8.90
CA GLY A 245 7.18 30.58 9.68
C GLY A 245 6.75 29.42 10.58
N ILE A 246 7.36 28.24 10.48
CA ILE A 246 6.95 27.08 11.29
C ILE A 246 8.06 26.73 12.28
N SER A 247 7.67 26.64 13.55
CA SER A 247 8.49 26.33 14.72
C SER A 247 9.53 25.22 14.46
N LEU A 248 10.77 25.45 14.88
CA LEU A 248 11.85 24.48 14.88
C LEU A 248 11.45 23.27 15.75
N GLY A 249 11.20 22.12 15.10
CA GLY A 249 11.03 20.84 15.79
C GLY A 249 10.75 19.66 14.86
N PHE A 250 10.05 19.87 13.74
CA PHE A 250 9.77 18.85 12.72
C PHE A 250 9.87 19.50 11.33
N ARG A 251 10.99 19.28 10.62
CA ARG A 251 11.11 19.66 9.21
C ARG A 251 10.49 18.55 8.37
N GLU A 252 9.21 18.69 8.04
CA GLU A 252 8.53 17.71 7.19
C GLU A 252 9.09 17.78 5.76
N LYS A 253 9.55 16.65 5.22
CA LYS A 253 10.07 16.57 3.86
C LYS A 253 8.90 16.52 2.88
N TYR A 254 8.70 17.63 2.16
CA TYR A 254 7.75 17.69 1.04
C TYR A 254 8.43 17.26 -0.26
N HIS A 255 7.63 16.77 -1.21
CA HIS A 255 8.07 16.35 -2.52
C HIS A 255 7.36 17.16 -3.61
N TRP A 256 8.03 17.31 -4.75
CA TRP A 256 7.53 18.06 -5.90
C TRP A 256 7.28 17.10 -7.05
N ILE A 257 6.21 17.35 -7.82
CA ILE A 257 5.88 16.55 -8.99
C ILE A 257 5.26 17.44 -10.08
N ASN A 258 5.68 17.23 -11.31
CA ASN A 258 5.14 17.93 -12.47
C ASN A 258 4.22 16.98 -13.25
N VAL A 259 3.02 17.45 -13.57
CA VAL A 259 2.01 16.73 -14.34
C VAL A 259 1.38 17.71 -15.32
N ASN A 260 1.55 17.45 -16.63
CA ASN A 260 1.08 18.28 -17.74
C ASN A 260 1.37 19.77 -17.53
N ASP A 261 2.64 20.10 -17.31
CA ASP A 261 3.17 21.46 -17.10
C ASP A 261 2.68 22.18 -15.83
N LYS A 262 1.88 21.51 -14.98
CA LYS A 262 1.49 22.00 -13.66
C LYS A 262 2.34 21.36 -12.57
N GLU A 263 2.72 22.17 -11.59
CA GLU A 263 3.54 21.73 -10.48
C GLU A 263 2.72 21.54 -9.20
N PHE A 264 2.97 20.42 -8.53
CA PHE A 264 2.29 20.04 -7.30
C PHE A 264 3.31 19.71 -6.20
N ILE A 265 2.97 20.10 -4.99
CA ILE A 265 3.66 19.68 -3.77
C ILE A 265 2.84 18.58 -3.12
N TYR A 266 3.50 17.50 -2.72
CA TYR A 266 2.85 16.42 -2.01
C TYR A 266 3.66 15.90 -0.83
N LYS A 267 2.97 15.19 0.05
CA LYS A 267 3.55 14.45 1.18
C LYS A 267 2.81 13.13 1.34
N ILE A 268 3.56 12.09 1.65
CA ILE A 268 3.07 10.73 1.90
C ILE A 268 3.29 10.41 3.38
N THR A 269 2.28 9.86 4.04
CA THR A 269 2.37 9.37 5.42
C THR A 269 1.71 8.01 5.52
N CYS A 270 2.38 7.03 6.11
CA CYS A 270 1.76 5.74 6.49
C CYS A 270 1.16 5.88 7.88
N ILE A 271 -0.09 5.44 8.05
CA ILE A 271 -0.82 5.44 9.31
C ILE A 271 -1.32 4.02 9.63
N ASP A 272 -1.79 3.81 10.86
CA ASP A 272 -2.27 2.51 11.35
C ASP A 272 -1.19 1.42 11.41
N LEU A 273 0.00 1.77 11.91
CA LEU A 273 1.18 0.90 11.99
C LEU A 273 1.35 0.17 13.34
N ASP A 274 0.29 0.04 14.12
CA ASP A 274 0.35 -0.74 15.36
C ASP A 274 0.53 -2.24 15.05
N PRO A 275 1.51 -2.92 15.67
CA PRO A 275 1.71 -4.36 15.47
C PRO A 275 0.47 -5.18 15.80
N LYS A 276 0.14 -6.16 14.93
CA LYS A 276 -0.95 -7.10 15.18
C LYS A 276 -0.63 -8.01 16.36
N LYS A 277 -1.66 -8.37 17.13
CA LYS A 277 -1.54 -9.23 18.32
C LYS A 277 -1.32 -10.70 17.98
N MET A 278 -0.70 -11.46 18.88
CA MET A 278 -0.51 -12.92 18.73
C MET A 278 -1.83 -13.67 18.58
N SER A 279 -2.85 -13.24 19.34
CA SER A 279 -4.20 -13.82 19.28
C SER A 279 -4.89 -13.69 17.90
N SER A 280 -4.36 -12.89 16.98
CA SER A 280 -4.89 -12.77 15.62
C SER A 280 -4.45 -13.90 14.69
N VAL A 281 -3.36 -14.61 14.97
CA VAL A 281 -2.82 -15.67 14.10
C VAL A 281 -3.86 -16.77 13.79
N PRO A 282 -4.56 -17.36 14.78
CA PRO A 282 -5.64 -18.31 14.51
C PRO A 282 -6.79 -17.73 13.70
N MET A 283 -7.08 -16.44 13.88
CA MET A 283 -8.15 -15.77 13.13
C MET A 283 -7.77 -15.57 11.66
N TYR A 284 -6.50 -15.28 11.36
CA TYR A 284 -6.03 -15.16 9.98
C TYR A 284 -6.16 -16.48 9.23
N LEU A 285 -5.73 -17.60 9.80
CA LEU A 285 -5.88 -18.92 9.17
C LEU A 285 -7.35 -19.25 8.91
N LYS A 286 -8.21 -19.03 9.90
CA LYS A 286 -9.66 -19.27 9.76
C LYS A 286 -10.24 -18.42 8.63
N LYS A 287 -9.92 -17.12 8.62
CA LYS A 287 -10.41 -16.17 7.61
C LYS A 287 -9.93 -16.56 6.22
N ASP A 288 -8.67 -16.95 6.07
CA ASP A 288 -8.10 -17.38 4.80
C ASP A 288 -8.86 -18.60 4.23
N ARG A 289 -9.01 -19.65 5.04
CA ARG A 289 -9.78 -20.85 4.69
C ARG A 289 -11.23 -20.53 4.34
N ASP A 290 -11.90 -19.68 5.11
CA ASP A 290 -13.28 -19.25 4.84
C ASP A 290 -13.38 -18.53 3.48
N ILE A 291 -12.40 -17.70 3.13
CA ILE A 291 -12.34 -16.98 1.84
C ILE A 291 -12.13 -17.96 0.68
N VAL A 292 -11.12 -18.84 0.79
CA VAL A 292 -10.77 -19.79 -0.27
C VAL A 292 -11.91 -20.78 -0.50
N ASN A 293 -12.42 -21.41 0.56
CA ASN A 293 -13.52 -22.36 0.46
C ASN A 293 -14.77 -21.73 -0.14
N TYR A 294 -15.08 -20.49 0.24
CA TYR A 294 -16.21 -19.78 -0.34
C TYR A 294 -16.02 -19.47 -1.83
N TYR A 295 -14.83 -19.03 -2.21
CA TYR A 295 -14.52 -18.75 -3.60
C TYR A 295 -14.60 -20.00 -4.48
N LEU A 296 -13.99 -21.11 -4.05
CA LEU A 296 -14.05 -22.39 -4.75
C LEU A 296 -15.49 -22.91 -4.90
N SER A 297 -16.28 -22.89 -3.83
CA SER A 297 -17.67 -23.39 -3.85
C SER A 297 -18.66 -22.54 -4.65
N THR A 298 -18.33 -21.28 -4.95
CA THR A 298 -19.24 -20.35 -5.64
C THR A 298 -18.82 -20.06 -7.08
N ILE A 299 -17.50 -19.99 -7.32
CA ILE A 299 -16.91 -19.53 -8.57
C ILE A 299 -16.06 -20.62 -9.24
N GLY A 300 -15.30 -21.41 -8.47
CA GLY A 300 -14.41 -22.45 -9.01
C GLY A 300 -15.10 -23.49 -9.90
N ASP A 301 -16.35 -23.84 -9.58
CA ASP A 301 -17.16 -24.75 -10.41
C ASP A 301 -17.67 -24.11 -11.72
N ARG A 302 -17.71 -22.77 -11.82
CA ARG A 302 -18.20 -22.05 -13.01
C ARG A 302 -17.13 -21.84 -14.08
N GLU A 303 -15.86 -21.73 -13.71
CA GLU A 303 -14.77 -21.58 -14.69
C GLU A 303 -14.38 -22.92 -15.35
N SER A 304 -14.55 -24.03 -14.63
CA SER A 304 -14.35 -25.39 -15.15
C SER A 304 -15.31 -25.76 -16.30
N SER A 305 -16.42 -25.04 -16.44
CA SER A 305 -17.42 -25.26 -17.51
C SER A 305 -17.25 -24.33 -18.71
N CYS A 306 -16.28 -23.40 -18.69
CA CYS A 306 -16.00 -22.49 -19.81
C CYS A 306 -14.86 -22.97 -20.73
N GLY A 307 -14.21 -24.10 -20.41
CA GLY A 307 -13.13 -24.71 -21.22
C GLY A 307 -13.59 -25.76 -22.23
N SER A 308 -14.89 -25.91 -22.46
CA SER A 308 -15.43 -26.87 -23.45
C SER A 308 -16.50 -26.21 -24.34
N GLN A 309 -16.10 -25.23 -25.16
CA GLN A 309 -16.80 -24.86 -26.40
C GLN A 309 -15.80 -24.49 -27.48
#